data_AF-A0A2H0SLU7-F1
#
_entry.id   AF-A0A2H0SLU7-F1
#
_cell.length_a   1.000
_cell.length_b   1.000
_cell.length_c   1.000
_cell.angle_alpha   90.00
_cell.angle_beta   90.00
_cell.angle_gamma   90.00
#
_symmetry.space_group_name_H-M   'P 1'
#
loop_
_entity.id
_entity.type
_entity.pdbx_description
1 polymer ?
#
loop_
_entity_poly.entity_id
_entity_poly.type
_entity_poly.pdbx_seq_one_letter_code
_entity_poly.pdbx_strand_id
1 'polypeptide(L)'
;MMNIVSSKHSFFSRGFTLMELLVVIAILGILATIGLGAFASSQTKSRDSRRKTDLKNIAVALETYYNDNAAYPVSAAGKIVGCAAAACEWGSEWKTGTTIYMATLPIDKTAYNYYYYSDGSRYVLYARLENSNDLQAAKTSEGAPGEYGGSVCADGVKCNFAITSTNSPAPTVTGVGEEDAF
;
A
#
# COMPACT_ATOMS: atom_id res chain seq x y z
N MET A 1 -21.25 -69.06 -36.63
CA MET A 1 -21.76 -69.26 -35.26
C MET A 1 -20.93 -68.36 -34.36
N MET A 2 -21.44 -67.20 -33.91
CA MET A 2 -20.83 -66.40 -32.84
C MET A 2 -21.86 -65.37 -32.35
N ASN A 3 -22.48 -65.63 -31.20
CA ASN A 3 -23.35 -64.66 -30.51
C ASN A 3 -22.48 -63.81 -29.58
N ILE A 4 -22.49 -62.49 -29.77
CA ILE A 4 -21.90 -61.53 -28.83
C ILE A 4 -22.98 -61.17 -27.81
N VAL A 5 -22.79 -61.58 -26.56
CA VAL A 5 -23.63 -61.16 -25.44
C VAL A 5 -23.19 -59.75 -25.01
N SER A 6 -24.07 -58.76 -25.17
CA SER A 6 -23.89 -57.40 -24.67
C SER A 6 -24.36 -57.34 -23.21
N SER A 7 -23.43 -57.16 -22.26
CA SER A 7 -23.78 -56.85 -20.87
C SER A 7 -24.15 -55.37 -20.75
N LYS A 8 -25.43 -55.10 -20.49
CA LYS A 8 -25.89 -53.76 -20.09
C LYS A 8 -25.51 -53.53 -18.63
N HIS A 9 -24.41 -52.81 -18.39
CA HIS A 9 -24.18 -52.19 -17.08
C HIS A 9 -25.18 -51.04 -16.90
N SER A 10 -26.26 -51.29 -16.17
CA SER A 10 -27.14 -50.22 -15.68
C SER A 10 -26.41 -49.51 -14.53
N PHE A 11 -25.93 -48.29 -14.80
CA PHE A 11 -25.53 -47.39 -13.73
C PHE A 11 -26.83 -46.96 -13.04
N PHE A 12 -27.06 -47.45 -11.82
CA PHE A 12 -28.05 -46.87 -10.92
C PHE A 12 -27.64 -45.41 -10.67
N SER A 13 -28.13 -44.47 -11.49
CA SER A 13 -28.00 -43.05 -11.24
C SER A 13 -28.96 -42.72 -10.09
N ARG A 14 -28.47 -42.82 -8.86
CA ARG A 14 -29.11 -42.19 -7.70
C ARG A 14 -29.06 -40.68 -7.95
N GLY A 15 -30.18 -40.13 -8.42
CA GLY A 15 -30.32 -38.69 -8.65
C GLY A 15 -30.24 -37.92 -7.33
N PHE A 16 -29.58 -36.77 -7.35
CA PHE A 16 -29.55 -35.82 -6.24
C PHE A 16 -30.99 -35.41 -5.89
N THR A 17 -31.34 -35.40 -4.60
CA THR A 17 -32.67 -34.91 -4.19
C THR A 17 -32.72 -33.38 -4.29
N LEU A 18 -33.91 -32.83 -4.56
CA LEU A 18 -34.11 -31.37 -4.59
C LEU A 18 -33.76 -30.72 -3.25
N MET A 19 -34.01 -31.41 -2.14
CA MET A 19 -33.68 -30.93 -0.80
C MET A 19 -32.16 -30.91 -0.56
N GLU A 20 -31.42 -31.90 -1.06
CA GLU A 20 -29.95 -31.90 -0.96
C GLU A 20 -29.35 -30.72 -1.72
N LEU A 21 -29.84 -30.41 -2.93
CA LEU A 21 -29.37 -29.24 -3.67
C LEU A 21 -29.77 -27.93 -2.97
N LEU A 22 -30.98 -27.86 -2.41
CA LEU A 22 -31.47 -26.68 -1.69
C LEU A 22 -30.62 -26.35 -0.46
N VAL A 23 -30.26 -27.37 0.33
CA VAL A 23 -29.39 -27.17 1.51
C VAL A 23 -27.99 -26.71 1.08
N VAL A 24 -27.45 -27.25 -0.01
CA VAL A 24 -26.12 -26.86 -0.53
C VAL A 24 -26.10 -25.40 -0.95
N ILE A 25 -27.06 -24.94 -1.75
CA ILE A 25 -27.09 -23.54 -2.19
C ILE A 25 -27.35 -22.59 -1.02
N ALA A 26 -28.12 -23.02 0.00
CA ALA A 26 -28.31 -22.25 1.22
C ALA A 26 -27.00 -22.06 2.00
N ILE A 27 -26.21 -23.14 2.18
CA ILE A 27 -24.89 -23.06 2.83
C ILE A 27 -23.91 -22.24 2.00
N LEU A 28 -23.87 -22.42 0.67
CA LEU A 28 -23.02 -21.64 -0.23
C LEU A 28 -23.36 -20.14 -0.18
N GLY A 29 -24.64 -19.78 -0.05
CA GLY A 29 -25.07 -18.39 0.14
C GLY A 29 -24.50 -17.78 1.42
N ILE A 30 -24.55 -18.51 2.53
CA ILE A 30 -23.99 -18.05 3.82
C ILE A 30 -22.47 -17.88 3.71
N LEU A 31 -21.76 -18.90 3.18
CA LEU A 31 -20.31 -18.84 3.04
C LEU A 31 -19.85 -17.74 2.09
N ALA A 32 -20.58 -17.49 0.99
CA ALA A 32 -20.25 -16.46 0.02
C ALA A 32 -20.26 -15.06 0.65
N THR A 33 -21.27 -14.75 1.49
CA THR A 33 -21.37 -13.42 2.12
C THR A 33 -20.22 -13.15 3.10
N ILE A 34 -19.87 -14.14 3.94
CA ILE A 34 -18.71 -14.04 4.85
C ILE A 34 -17.40 -13.92 4.06
N GLY A 35 -17.26 -14.70 2.97
CA GLY A 35 -16.07 -14.71 2.13
C GLY A 35 -15.76 -13.36 1.50
N LEU A 36 -16.77 -12.62 1.03
CA LEU A 36 -16.58 -11.31 0.41
C LEU A 36 -15.99 -10.27 1.37
N GLY A 37 -16.46 -10.24 2.62
CA GLY A 37 -15.93 -9.31 3.63
C GLY A 37 -14.47 -9.59 3.98
N ALA A 38 -14.12 -10.86 4.18
CA ALA A 38 -12.75 -11.27 4.43
C ALA A 38 -11.82 -10.96 3.24
N PHE A 39 -12.30 -11.17 2.01
CA PHE A 39 -11.54 -10.87 0.79
C PHE A 39 -11.24 -9.38 0.64
N ALA A 40 -12.22 -8.50 0.90
CA ALA A 40 -12.02 -7.05 0.84
C ALA A 40 -10.95 -6.58 1.84
N SER A 41 -10.99 -7.08 3.08
CA SER A 41 -9.97 -6.77 4.10
C SER A 41 -8.58 -7.27 3.69
N SER A 42 -8.50 -8.48 3.13
CA SER A 42 -7.23 -9.04 2.61
C SER A 42 -6.63 -8.17 1.50
N GLN A 43 -7.46 -7.70 0.57
CA GLN A 43 -7.02 -6.81 -0.50
C GLN A 43 -6.51 -5.47 0.02
N THR A 44 -7.17 -4.88 1.03
CA THR A 44 -6.67 -3.67 1.70
C THR A 44 -5.29 -3.90 2.33
N LYS A 45 -5.11 -5.00 3.09
CA LYS A 45 -3.81 -5.34 3.68
C LYS A 45 -2.72 -5.57 2.64
N SER A 46 -3.06 -6.18 1.50
CA SER A 46 -2.11 -6.38 0.40
C SER A 46 -1.64 -5.05 -0.19
N ARG A 47 -2.56 -4.11 -0.43
CA ARG A 47 -2.21 -2.75 -0.92
C ARG A 47 -1.37 -1.98 0.08
N ASP A 48 -1.72 -2.02 1.36
CA ASP A 48 -0.93 -1.39 2.42
C ASP A 48 0.47 -1.98 2.54
N SER A 49 0.59 -3.31 2.46
CA SER A 49 1.90 -3.98 2.43
C SER A 49 2.73 -3.56 1.23
N ARG A 50 2.11 -3.34 0.06
CA ARG A 50 2.81 -2.82 -1.11
C ARG A 50 3.31 -1.40 -0.88
N ARG A 51 2.47 -0.50 -0.35
CA ARG A 51 2.86 0.89 -0.04
C ARG A 51 4.08 0.95 0.89
N LYS A 52 4.08 0.12 1.93
CA LYS A 52 5.21 0.01 2.86
C LYS A 52 6.49 -0.46 2.18
N THR A 53 6.40 -1.47 1.32
CA THR A 53 7.56 -1.98 0.56
C THR A 53 8.06 -0.95 -0.45
N ASP A 54 7.16 -0.26 -1.15
CA ASP A 54 7.49 0.78 -2.11
C ASP A 54 8.28 1.91 -1.41
N LEU A 55 7.82 2.40 -0.25
CA LEU A 55 8.58 3.39 0.52
C LEU A 55 9.95 2.89 0.96
N LYS A 56 10.08 1.63 1.39
CA LYS A 56 11.37 1.05 1.77
C LYS A 56 12.34 1.02 0.59
N ASN A 57 11.85 0.67 -0.60
CA ASN A 57 12.67 0.65 -1.80
C ASN A 57 13.12 2.07 -2.19
N ILE A 58 12.23 3.07 -2.04
CA ILE A 58 12.59 4.48 -2.28
C ILE A 58 13.65 4.93 -1.25
N ALA A 59 13.50 4.56 0.02
CA ALA A 59 14.49 4.85 1.06
C ALA A 59 15.88 4.30 0.70
N VAL A 60 15.98 3.04 0.26
CA VAL A 60 17.26 2.46 -0.19
C VAL A 60 17.87 3.25 -1.36
N ALA A 61 17.06 3.70 -2.32
CA ALA A 61 17.53 4.53 -3.42
C ALA A 61 17.98 5.93 -2.94
N LEU A 62 17.31 6.51 -1.95
CA LEU A 62 17.72 7.77 -1.30
C LEU A 62 19.07 7.65 -0.59
N GLU A 63 19.31 6.55 0.13
CA GLU A 63 20.63 6.29 0.75
C GLU A 63 21.72 6.15 -0.32
N THR A 64 21.40 5.49 -1.45
CA THR A 64 22.33 5.38 -2.58
C THR A 64 22.65 6.76 -3.17
N TYR A 65 21.63 7.61 -3.36
CA TYR A 65 21.82 8.98 -3.81
C TYR A 65 22.68 9.79 -2.84
N TYR A 66 22.44 9.65 -1.53
CA TYR A 66 23.22 10.33 -0.51
C TYR A 66 24.70 9.93 -0.55
N ASN A 67 25.00 8.65 -0.75
CA ASN A 67 26.38 8.18 -0.86
C ASN A 67 27.14 8.83 -2.03
N ASP A 68 26.46 9.11 -3.14
CA ASP A 68 27.05 9.74 -4.32
C ASP A 68 27.16 11.27 -4.21
N ASN A 69 26.18 11.91 -3.56
CA ASN A 69 25.99 13.37 -3.59
C ASN A 69 26.26 14.06 -2.24
N ALA A 70 26.52 13.29 -1.18
CA ALA A 70 26.67 13.74 0.21
C ALA A 70 25.49 14.57 0.76
N ALA A 71 24.33 14.47 0.12
CA ALA A 71 23.09 15.13 0.49
C ALA A 71 21.90 14.35 -0.09
N TYR A 72 20.74 14.44 0.56
CA TYR A 72 19.49 13.97 -0.02
C TYR A 72 19.00 14.95 -1.09
N PRO A 73 18.28 14.48 -2.12
CA PRO A 73 17.70 15.39 -3.11
C PRO A 73 16.68 16.30 -2.44
N VAL A 74 16.65 17.58 -2.82
CA VAL A 74 15.64 18.50 -2.25
C VAL A 74 14.25 18.07 -2.69
N SER A 75 13.22 18.44 -1.92
CA SER A 75 11.83 18.15 -2.27
C SER A 75 11.10 19.38 -2.80
N ALA A 76 10.20 19.19 -3.76
CA ALA A 76 9.25 20.22 -4.18
C ALA A 76 7.88 19.57 -4.44
N ALA A 77 6.81 20.17 -3.91
CA ALA A 77 5.44 19.68 -4.05
C ALA A 77 5.26 18.17 -3.75
N GLY A 78 5.99 17.67 -2.74
CA GLY A 78 5.94 16.25 -2.33
C GLY A 78 6.69 15.29 -3.26
N LYS A 79 7.54 15.79 -4.15
CA LYS A 79 8.32 14.99 -5.10
C LYS A 79 9.81 15.17 -4.87
N ILE A 80 10.58 14.17 -5.30
CA ILE A 80 12.05 14.22 -5.35
C ILE A 80 12.48 15.20 -6.44
N VAL A 81 13.27 16.22 -6.12
CA VAL A 81 13.93 17.09 -7.11
C VAL A 81 15.36 16.60 -7.29
N GLY A 82 15.49 15.60 -8.15
CA GLY A 82 16.78 14.96 -8.48
C GLY A 82 16.84 14.41 -9.90
N CYS A 83 15.78 14.60 -10.70
CA CYS A 83 15.74 14.22 -12.10
C CYS A 83 16.31 15.38 -12.92
N ALA A 84 17.64 15.53 -12.87
CA ALA A 84 18.34 16.75 -13.24
C ALA A 84 17.87 17.96 -12.41
N ALA A 85 17.59 19.11 -13.04
CA ALA A 85 17.13 20.33 -12.35
C ALA A 85 15.60 20.37 -12.14
N ALA A 86 14.91 19.23 -12.19
CA ALA A 86 13.45 19.13 -12.14
C ALA A 86 12.95 18.09 -11.12
N ALA A 87 11.68 18.19 -10.77
CA ALA A 87 10.98 17.19 -9.98
C ALA A 87 10.81 15.89 -10.78
N CYS A 88 11.10 14.76 -10.15
CA CYS A 88 10.80 13.43 -10.65
C CYS A 88 9.30 13.15 -10.52
N GLU A 89 8.69 12.66 -11.61
CA GLU A 89 7.29 12.24 -11.57
C GLU A 89 7.18 10.82 -10.97
N TRP A 90 6.19 10.60 -10.12
CA TRP A 90 5.84 9.25 -9.68
C TRP A 90 5.44 8.40 -10.89
N GLY A 91 5.96 7.17 -10.98
CA GLY A 91 5.83 6.33 -12.17
C GLY A 91 6.89 6.56 -13.25
N SER A 92 7.82 7.50 -13.07
CA SER A 92 8.94 7.73 -14.00
C SER A 92 10.27 7.21 -13.45
N GLU A 93 11.27 7.10 -14.31
CA GLU A 93 12.66 6.78 -13.91
C GLU A 93 13.25 7.92 -13.08
N TRP A 94 13.93 7.58 -11.98
CA TRP A 94 14.75 8.53 -11.23
C TRP A 94 16.24 8.29 -11.53
N LYS A 95 16.83 9.26 -12.24
CA LYS A 95 18.25 9.31 -12.55
C LYS A 95 18.82 10.71 -12.44
N THR A 96 20.11 10.81 -12.21
CA THR A 96 20.87 12.07 -12.25
C THR A 96 22.11 11.87 -13.12
N GLY A 97 22.24 12.66 -14.18
CA GLY A 97 23.26 12.41 -15.20
C GLY A 97 23.08 11.02 -15.84
N THR A 98 24.09 10.17 -15.74
CA THR A 98 24.08 8.79 -16.24
C THR A 98 23.71 7.75 -15.18
N THR A 99 23.61 8.14 -13.91
CA THR A 99 23.37 7.21 -12.80
C THR A 99 21.88 7.07 -12.55
N ILE A 100 21.37 5.84 -12.59
CA ILE A 100 19.97 5.50 -12.28
C ILE A 100 19.90 5.07 -10.82
N TYR A 101 19.18 5.85 -10.00
CA TYR A 101 18.94 5.52 -8.60
C TYR A 101 17.72 4.63 -8.43
N MET A 102 16.73 4.78 -9.32
CA MET A 102 15.57 3.89 -9.36
C MET A 102 14.97 3.86 -10.77
N ALA A 103 14.83 2.65 -11.34
CA ALA A 103 14.32 2.46 -12.70
C ALA A 103 12.88 2.96 -12.89
N THR A 104 12.04 2.86 -11.85
CA THR A 104 10.69 3.43 -11.86
C THR A 104 10.27 3.75 -10.44
N LEU A 105 10.01 5.03 -10.17
CA LEU A 105 9.40 5.46 -8.93
C LEU A 105 8.01 4.83 -8.81
N PRO A 106 7.69 4.13 -7.70
CA PRO A 106 6.39 3.54 -7.51
C PRO A 106 5.25 4.56 -7.61
N ILE A 107 4.10 4.10 -8.10
CA ILE A 107 2.86 4.89 -8.12
C ILE A 107 1.77 4.08 -7.43
N ASP A 108 1.05 4.71 -6.50
CA ASP A 108 -0.15 4.12 -5.93
C ASP A 108 -1.35 4.46 -6.83
N LYS A 109 -1.98 3.41 -7.34
CA LYS A 109 -3.02 3.47 -8.39
C LYS A 109 -4.42 3.79 -7.82
N THR A 110 -4.60 3.91 -6.50
CA THR A 110 -5.93 4.01 -5.90
C THR A 110 -6.50 5.42 -5.85
N ALA A 111 -5.70 6.46 -5.58
CA ALA A 111 -6.09 7.89 -5.60
C ALA A 111 -4.98 8.83 -5.09
N TYR A 112 -3.98 8.31 -4.38
CA TYR A 112 -2.96 9.09 -3.69
C TYR A 112 -1.59 8.70 -4.23
N ASN A 113 -0.69 9.67 -4.41
CA ASN A 113 0.72 9.38 -4.69
C ASN A 113 1.51 9.25 -3.39
N TYR A 114 2.73 8.74 -3.48
CA TYR A 114 3.71 8.87 -2.41
C TYR A 114 4.12 10.34 -2.26
N TYR A 115 4.58 10.71 -1.06
CA TYR A 115 5.07 12.07 -0.82
C TYR A 115 6.46 12.01 -0.22
N TYR A 116 7.32 12.91 -0.68
CA TYR A 116 8.70 13.04 -0.26
C TYR A 116 8.97 14.47 0.21
N TYR A 117 9.55 14.61 1.40
CA TYR A 117 10.08 15.88 1.92
C TYR A 117 11.53 15.71 2.36
N SER A 118 12.37 16.68 2.02
CA SER A 118 13.75 16.73 2.47
C SER A 118 14.28 18.16 2.55
N ASP A 119 15.13 18.39 3.54
CA ASP A 119 15.94 19.60 3.71
C ASP A 119 17.40 19.40 3.24
N GLY A 120 17.68 18.29 2.55
CA GLY A 120 19.01 17.90 2.09
C GLY A 120 19.84 17.12 3.12
N SER A 121 19.53 17.23 4.42
CA SER A 121 20.22 16.49 5.50
C SER A 121 19.43 15.30 6.02
N ARG A 122 18.10 15.42 6.01
CA ARG A 122 17.15 14.37 6.39
C ARG A 122 16.02 14.30 5.38
N TYR A 123 15.31 13.19 5.37
CA TYR A 123 14.09 13.05 4.58
C TYR A 123 12.98 12.34 5.36
N VAL A 124 11.76 12.56 4.89
CA VAL A 124 10.58 11.81 5.27
C VAL A 124 9.81 11.40 4.02
N LEU A 125 9.54 10.11 3.90
CA LEU A 125 8.64 9.53 2.91
C LEU A 125 7.31 9.24 3.56
N TYR A 126 6.22 9.57 2.90
CA TYR A 126 4.86 9.39 3.41
C TYR A 126 4.02 8.53 2.46
N ALA A 127 3.16 7.71 3.06
CA ALA A 127 2.09 6.99 2.39
C ALA A 127 0.82 7.01 3.26
N ARG A 128 -0.32 6.82 2.61
CA ARG A 128 -1.60 6.60 3.29
C ARG A 128 -1.93 5.12 3.28
N LEU A 129 -1.97 4.50 4.45
CA LEU A 129 -2.52 3.17 4.65
C LEU A 129 -4.03 3.27 4.79
N GLU A 130 -4.72 2.36 4.11
CA GLU A 130 -6.17 2.22 4.17
C GLU A 130 -6.62 1.60 5.50
N ASN A 131 -5.84 0.66 6.04
CA ASN A 131 -6.07 0.09 7.36
C ASN A 131 -5.52 1.03 8.46
N SER A 132 -6.39 1.85 9.02
CA SER A 132 -6.06 2.72 10.15
C SER A 132 -5.70 1.98 11.44
N ASN A 133 -6.05 0.70 11.57
CA ASN A 133 -5.72 -0.13 12.73
C ASN A 133 -4.36 -0.82 12.58
N ASP A 134 -3.63 -0.60 11.48
CA ASP A 134 -2.29 -1.13 11.31
C ASP A 134 -1.36 -0.64 12.44
N LEU A 135 -0.54 -1.54 12.99
CA LEU A 135 0.34 -1.22 14.12
C LEU A 135 1.45 -0.23 13.76
N GLN A 136 1.81 -0.17 12.47
CA GLN A 136 2.81 0.75 11.95
C GLN A 136 2.15 2.04 11.45
N ALA A 137 0.82 2.09 11.38
CA ALA A 137 0.14 3.34 11.13
C ALA A 137 0.26 4.23 12.37
N ALA A 138 0.50 5.51 12.12
CA ALA A 138 0.52 6.54 13.14
C ALA A 138 -0.88 6.76 13.70
N LYS A 139 -0.91 7.04 15.00
CA LYS A 139 -2.12 7.18 15.81
C LYS A 139 -2.01 8.46 16.63
N THR A 140 -3.14 9.03 17.01
CA THR A 140 -3.18 10.12 17.98
C THR A 140 -2.64 9.64 19.34
N SER A 141 -2.38 10.56 20.27
CA SER A 141 -2.01 10.26 21.66
C SER A 141 -3.05 9.40 22.38
N GLU A 142 -4.32 9.44 21.93
CA GLU A 142 -5.43 8.64 22.43
C GLU A 142 -5.57 7.27 21.73
N GLY A 143 -4.67 6.97 20.78
CA GLY A 143 -4.68 5.71 20.03
C GLY A 143 -5.69 5.65 18.88
N ALA A 144 -6.41 6.75 18.62
CA ALA A 144 -7.29 6.85 17.45
C ALA A 144 -6.46 6.89 16.16
N PRO A 145 -7.04 6.45 15.02
CA PRO A 145 -6.47 6.77 13.71
C PRO A 145 -6.12 8.25 13.60
N GLY A 146 -4.92 8.59 13.14
CA GLY A 146 -4.60 9.99 12.85
C GLY A 146 -5.65 10.59 11.88
N GLU A 147 -6.15 11.79 12.20
CA GLU A 147 -7.12 12.47 11.34
C GLU A 147 -6.50 12.93 10.01
N TYR A 148 -7.33 13.01 8.98
CA TYR A 148 -6.96 13.42 7.63
C TYR A 148 -7.81 14.63 7.21
N GLY A 149 -7.32 15.50 6.36
CA GLY A 149 -8.06 16.69 5.88
C GLY A 149 -7.63 17.23 4.51
N GLY A 150 -7.88 16.53 3.42
CA GLY A 150 -7.51 17.01 2.08
C GLY A 150 -6.24 16.42 1.49
N SER A 151 -5.91 16.87 0.28
CA SER A 151 -5.20 16.10 -0.75
C SER A 151 -3.66 16.16 -0.69
N VAL A 152 -3.06 16.69 0.38
CA VAL A 152 -1.62 16.96 0.42
C VAL A 152 -1.03 16.54 1.76
N CYS A 153 0.07 15.78 1.74
CA CYS A 153 0.84 15.44 2.95
C CYS A 153 1.87 16.54 3.31
N ALA A 154 1.48 17.82 3.21
CA ALA A 154 2.21 18.99 3.74
C ALA A 154 1.25 19.91 4.49
N ASP A 155 1.77 20.58 5.52
CA ASP A 155 1.09 21.47 6.48
C ASP A 155 -0.18 20.87 7.13
N GLY A 156 -0.04 20.41 8.38
CA GLY A 156 -1.15 19.90 9.19
C GLY A 156 -1.57 18.44 8.94
N VAL A 157 -0.58 17.59 8.62
CA VAL A 157 -0.48 16.09 8.57
C VAL A 157 -1.70 15.24 8.18
N LYS A 158 -1.57 14.45 7.08
CA LYS A 158 -2.65 13.62 6.48
C LYS A 158 -2.17 12.30 5.85
N CYS A 159 -0.99 11.83 6.21
CA CYS A 159 -0.47 10.51 5.87
C CYS A 159 -0.24 9.77 7.19
N ASN A 160 -0.79 8.56 7.34
CA ASN A 160 -0.68 7.78 8.58
C ASN A 160 0.49 6.79 8.56
N PHE A 161 1.37 6.80 7.57
CA PHE A 161 2.58 6.00 7.57
C PHE A 161 3.75 6.78 6.98
N ALA A 162 4.92 6.63 7.59
CA ALA A 162 6.11 7.30 7.13
C ALA A 162 7.38 6.48 7.36
N ILE A 163 8.39 6.71 6.52
CA ILE A 163 9.75 6.23 6.69
C ILE A 163 10.67 7.45 6.67
N THR A 164 11.56 7.55 7.64
CA THR A 164 12.53 8.63 7.76
C THR A 164 13.94 8.15 7.52
N SER A 165 14.83 9.08 7.16
CA SER A 165 16.28 8.84 7.25
C SER A 165 16.68 8.43 8.67
N THR A 166 17.77 7.66 8.78
CA THR A 166 18.34 7.17 10.07
C THR A 166 18.67 8.29 11.07
N ASN A 167 18.88 9.51 10.60
CA ASN A 167 19.22 10.69 11.40
C ASN A 167 18.00 11.53 11.85
N SER A 168 16.76 11.03 11.72
CA SER A 168 15.55 11.77 12.11
C SER A 168 14.65 10.96 13.01
N PRO A 169 14.04 11.56 14.06
CA PRO A 169 12.96 10.93 14.80
C PRO A 169 11.79 10.63 13.84
N ALA A 170 11.08 9.54 14.09
CA ALA A 170 9.86 9.20 13.37
C ALA A 170 8.86 10.36 13.49
N PRO A 171 8.10 10.69 12.43
CA PRO A 171 7.19 11.82 12.50
C PRO A 171 6.10 11.53 13.52
N THR A 172 5.97 12.41 14.51
CA THR A 172 4.80 12.46 15.37
C THR A 172 3.63 12.91 14.50
N VAL A 173 2.72 11.99 14.18
CA VAL A 173 1.44 12.36 13.57
C VAL A 173 0.59 12.94 14.69
N THR A 174 0.78 14.22 14.96
CA THR A 174 -0.10 14.97 15.85
C THR A 174 -1.44 15.13 15.13
N GLY A 175 -2.47 14.47 15.68
CA GLY A 175 -3.82 14.93 15.44
C GLY A 175 -3.90 16.40 15.84
N VAL A 176 -4.63 17.19 15.08
CA VAL A 176 -4.93 18.59 15.42
C VAL A 176 -5.27 18.70 16.91
N GLY A 177 -4.41 19.39 17.66
CA GLY A 177 -4.55 19.50 19.12
C GLY A 177 -3.38 20.09 19.89
N GLU A 178 -2.44 20.79 19.25
CA GLU A 178 -1.44 21.58 19.99
C GLU A 178 -1.29 22.92 19.29
N GLU A 179 -2.14 23.87 19.72
CA GLU A 179 -1.84 25.29 19.58
C GLU A 179 -0.46 25.54 20.20
N ASP A 180 0.40 26.20 19.44
CA ASP A 180 1.39 27.19 19.89
C ASP A 180 2.09 26.89 21.23
N ALA A 181 3.26 26.27 21.15
CA ALA A 181 4.29 26.38 22.19
C ALA A 181 5.51 27.12 21.63
N PHE A 182 5.39 28.44 21.47
CA PHE A 182 6.33 29.48 21.91
C PHE A 182 5.73 30.87 21.71
#